data_AF-A0A2E6CHL9-F1
#
_entry.id   AF-A0A2E6CHL9-F1
#
_cell.length_a   1.000
_cell.length_b   1.000
_cell.length_c   1.000
_cell.angle_alpha   90.00
_cell.angle_beta   90.00
_cell.angle_gamma   90.00
#
_symmetry.space_group_name_H-M   'P 1'
#
loop_
_entity.id
_entity.type
_entity.pdbx_description
1 polymer ?
#
loop_
_entity_poly.entity_id
_entity_poly.type
_entity_poly.pdbx_seq_one_letter_code
_entity_poly.pdbx_strand_id
1 'polypeptide(L)'
;MNDNELSTERRHEVDALRVLALLTLITFHSSIGFGPAAKWIGIPQNDVLLTWPKIPLSLFNLLRMPIFYVISGMAIWFSLMHMSTREVLTHRLRRIAGPLILGWFVMAPLCHYTSSLFYSKPYQYEPTELYFWFLKNILVYMALLTPLAARVASDRGQSVRQSIKTGWSKGYIPLAALLLFSAESLLVDKKDYPAYFYGIHSWLIGFLCFFFGTVLCHWRLQF
;
A
#
# COMPACT_ATOMS: atom_id res chain seq x y z
N MET A 1 -24.05 34.45 -6.40
CA MET A 1 -24.31 33.67 -7.63
C MET A 1 -22.93 33.26 -8.12
N ASN A 2 -22.38 32.07 -7.91
CA ASN A 2 -22.87 30.78 -7.45
C ASN A 2 -21.63 30.03 -6.91
N ASP A 3 -21.48 29.89 -5.58
CA ASP A 3 -20.24 29.37 -4.95
C ASP A 3 -20.28 27.83 -4.79
N ASN A 4 -20.88 27.13 -5.76
CA ASN A 4 -21.26 25.73 -5.59
C ASN A 4 -20.98 24.85 -6.82
N GLU A 5 -19.84 25.08 -7.48
CA GLU A 5 -19.23 24.06 -8.34
C GLU A 5 -17.89 23.66 -7.75
N LEU A 6 -17.92 22.86 -6.67
CA LEU A 6 -16.82 21.95 -6.39
C LEU A 6 -16.71 21.05 -7.62
N SER A 7 -15.81 21.37 -8.55
CA SER A 7 -15.65 20.63 -9.78
C SER A 7 -15.54 19.14 -9.43
N THR A 8 -16.45 18.35 -9.99
CA THR A 8 -16.40 16.89 -9.98
C THR A 8 -15.28 16.40 -10.89
N GLU A 9 -14.13 17.07 -10.83
CA GLU A 9 -13.01 16.85 -11.72
C GLU A 9 -12.22 15.65 -11.22
N ARG A 10 -12.00 14.70 -12.11
CA ARG A 10 -11.25 13.49 -11.81
C ARG A 10 -9.81 13.88 -11.48
N ARG A 11 -9.31 13.44 -10.32
CA ARG A 11 -7.92 13.69 -9.92
C ARG A 11 -6.93 12.85 -10.70
N HIS A 12 -6.58 13.32 -11.90
CA HIS A 12 -5.66 12.68 -12.83
C HIS A 12 -4.27 12.45 -12.21
N GLU A 13 -3.82 13.30 -11.30
CA GLU A 13 -2.56 13.18 -10.58
C GLU A 13 -2.51 11.93 -9.67
N VAL A 14 -3.63 11.61 -8.99
CA VAL A 14 -3.73 10.43 -8.13
C VAL A 14 -3.75 9.16 -8.99
N ASP A 15 -4.47 9.20 -10.12
CA ASP A 15 -4.52 8.08 -11.05
C ASP A 15 -3.17 7.87 -11.76
N ALA A 16 -2.44 8.93 -12.11
CA ALA A 16 -1.09 8.84 -12.66
C ALA A 16 -0.10 8.20 -11.67
N LEU A 17 -0.15 8.58 -10.38
CA LEU A 17 0.67 7.95 -9.35
C LEU A 17 0.37 6.45 -9.18
N ARG A 18 -0.90 6.05 -9.31
CA ARG A 18 -1.27 4.62 -9.32
C ARG A 18 -0.70 3.89 -10.51
N VAL A 19 -0.83 4.47 -11.72
CA VAL A 19 -0.29 3.88 -12.94
C VAL A 19 1.22 3.71 -12.82
N LEU A 20 1.92 4.75 -12.35
CA LEU A 20 3.36 4.69 -12.13
C LEU A 20 3.73 3.58 -11.14
N ALA A 21 3.04 3.50 -9.99
CA ALA A 21 3.28 2.46 -8.99
C ALA A 21 3.03 1.06 -9.54
N LEU A 22 2.01 0.87 -10.38
CA LEU A 22 1.71 -0.41 -11.04
C LEU A 22 2.75 -0.77 -12.10
N LEU A 23 3.22 0.18 -12.90
CA LEU A 23 4.29 -0.05 -13.87
C LEU A 23 5.58 -0.47 -13.16
N THR A 24 5.96 0.24 -12.09
CA THR A 24 7.10 -0.13 -11.24
C THR A 24 6.93 -1.52 -10.62
N LEU A 25 5.71 -1.88 -10.21
CA LEU A 25 5.40 -3.21 -9.67
C LEU A 25 5.64 -4.32 -10.70
N ILE A 26 5.20 -4.13 -11.94
CA ILE A 26 5.39 -5.07 -13.05
C ILE A 26 6.90 -5.24 -13.32
N THR A 27 7.62 -4.13 -13.52
CA THR A 27 9.07 -4.18 -13.78
C THR A 27 9.82 -4.86 -12.64
N PHE A 28 9.42 -4.61 -11.39
CA PHE A 28 10.00 -5.28 -10.24
C PHE A 28 9.78 -6.79 -10.30
N HIS A 29 8.54 -7.26 -10.45
CA HIS A 29 8.25 -8.71 -10.45
C HIS A 29 8.92 -9.44 -11.61
N SER A 30 8.98 -8.83 -12.80
CA SER A 30 9.66 -9.40 -13.96
C SER A 30 11.16 -9.55 -13.77
N SER A 31 11.78 -8.69 -12.95
CA SER A 31 13.24 -8.70 -12.73
C SER A 31 13.66 -9.58 -11.55
N ILE A 32 12.76 -9.99 -10.66
CA ILE A 32 13.14 -10.81 -9.49
C ILE A 32 13.75 -12.14 -9.92
N GLY A 33 13.25 -12.78 -10.98
CA GLY A 33 13.78 -14.05 -11.51
C GLY A 33 15.26 -14.00 -11.91
N PHE A 34 15.79 -12.81 -12.17
CA PHE A 34 17.21 -12.57 -12.50
C PHE A 34 18.06 -12.22 -11.27
N GLY A 35 17.47 -12.19 -10.08
CA GLY A 35 18.13 -11.88 -8.82
C GLY A 35 18.42 -13.11 -7.97
N PRO A 36 19.37 -13.02 -7.01
CA PRO A 36 19.68 -14.11 -6.08
C PRO A 36 18.51 -14.45 -5.14
N ALA A 37 17.58 -13.51 -4.94
CA ALA A 37 16.40 -13.69 -4.10
C ALA A 37 15.33 -14.60 -4.72
N ALA A 38 15.34 -14.83 -6.05
CA ALA A 38 14.32 -15.62 -6.77
C ALA A 38 14.10 -16.99 -6.12
N LYS A 39 15.19 -17.71 -5.87
CA LYS A 39 15.16 -19.05 -5.27
C LYS A 39 14.56 -19.06 -3.86
N TRP A 40 14.79 -18.02 -3.08
CA TRP A 40 14.27 -17.90 -1.71
C TRP A 40 12.77 -17.67 -1.67
N ILE A 41 12.22 -16.96 -2.66
CA ILE A 41 10.80 -16.67 -2.76
C ILE A 41 10.05 -17.61 -3.72
N GLY A 42 10.72 -18.67 -4.17
CA GLY A 42 10.14 -19.71 -4.99
C GLY A 42 9.88 -19.33 -6.45
N ILE A 43 10.49 -18.28 -6.98
CA ILE A 43 10.43 -17.95 -8.42
C ILE A 43 11.49 -18.76 -9.18
N PRO A 44 11.16 -19.36 -10.34
CA PRO A 44 12.16 -19.92 -11.26
C PRO A 44 13.27 -18.91 -11.56
N GLN A 45 14.49 -19.23 -11.10
CA GLN A 45 15.65 -18.37 -11.24
C GLN A 45 16.30 -18.59 -12.61
N ASN A 46 16.62 -17.49 -13.28
CA ASN A 46 17.34 -17.54 -14.55
C ASN A 46 18.82 -17.86 -14.33
N ASP A 47 19.44 -18.60 -15.26
CA ASP A 47 20.86 -18.99 -15.19
C ASP A 47 21.79 -17.76 -15.26
N VAL A 48 21.37 -16.73 -15.97
CA VAL A 48 22.08 -15.44 -16.05
C VAL A 48 21.50 -14.50 -14.98
N LEU A 49 22.32 -14.18 -13.98
CA LEU A 49 21.96 -13.24 -12.91
C LEU A 49 22.34 -11.81 -13.30
N LEU A 50 21.42 -10.87 -13.05
CA LEU A 50 21.68 -9.45 -13.23
C LEU A 50 22.18 -8.85 -11.91
N THR A 51 23.39 -8.29 -11.92
CA THR A 51 23.99 -7.63 -10.74
C THR A 51 23.68 -6.14 -10.65
N TRP A 52 23.53 -5.47 -11.80
CA TRP A 52 23.24 -4.03 -11.89
C TRP A 52 21.85 -3.59 -11.36
N PRO A 53 20.76 -4.37 -11.42
CA PRO A 53 19.46 -3.89 -11.01
C PRO A 53 19.24 -3.94 -9.48
N LYS A 54 20.20 -4.46 -8.69
CA LYS A 54 20.01 -4.63 -7.23
C LYS A 54 19.57 -3.33 -6.52
N ILE A 55 20.24 -2.22 -6.83
CA ILE A 55 19.94 -0.90 -6.23
C ILE A 55 18.59 -0.36 -6.72
N PRO A 56 18.33 -0.21 -8.03
CA PRO A 56 17.04 0.31 -8.50
C PRO A 56 15.87 -0.58 -8.09
N LEU A 57 16.05 -1.90 -8.07
CA LEU A 57 15.03 -2.86 -7.64
C LEU A 57 14.67 -2.68 -6.15
N SER A 58 15.67 -2.48 -5.30
CA SER A 58 15.47 -2.21 -3.88
C SER A 58 14.79 -0.86 -3.64
N LEU A 59 15.21 0.18 -4.37
CA LEU A 59 14.57 1.50 -4.30
C LEU A 59 13.10 1.43 -4.72
N PHE A 60 12.80 0.75 -5.83
CA PHE A 60 11.42 0.56 -6.28
C PHE A 60 10.57 -0.22 -5.28
N ASN A 61 11.16 -1.17 -4.56
CA ASN A 61 10.48 -1.88 -3.48
C ASN A 61 10.15 -0.97 -2.28
N LEU A 62 11.12 -0.15 -1.87
CA LEU A 62 10.98 0.84 -0.80
C LEU A 62 9.94 1.91 -1.12
N LEU A 63 9.87 2.37 -2.37
CA LEU A 63 8.96 3.45 -2.75
C LEU A 63 7.55 2.96 -3.05
N ARG A 64 7.39 1.83 -3.76
CA ARG A 64 6.07 1.42 -4.26
C ARG A 64 5.07 1.14 -3.15
N MET A 65 5.50 0.46 -2.09
CA MET A 65 4.59 -0.03 -1.04
C MET A 65 4.01 1.15 -0.24
N PRO A 66 4.83 2.09 0.28
CA PRO A 66 4.33 3.34 0.85
C PRO A 66 3.36 4.10 -0.06
N ILE A 67 3.68 4.22 -1.35
CA ILE A 67 2.82 4.94 -2.32
C ILE A 67 1.46 4.26 -2.43
N PHE A 68 1.40 2.93 -2.56
CA PHE A 68 0.13 2.19 -2.61
C PHE A 68 -0.70 2.39 -1.34
N TYR A 69 -0.08 2.36 -0.16
CA TYR A 69 -0.78 2.59 1.11
C TYR A 69 -1.31 4.02 1.25
N VAL A 70 -0.47 5.03 0.94
CA VAL A 70 -0.87 6.45 0.96
C VAL A 70 -2.06 6.69 0.02
N ILE A 71 -1.95 6.24 -1.24
CA ILE A 71 -3.01 6.40 -2.24
C ILE A 71 -4.29 5.67 -1.80
N SER A 72 -4.17 4.52 -1.15
CA SER A 72 -5.33 3.77 -0.65
C SER A 72 -6.03 4.53 0.48
N GLY A 73 -5.29 5.12 1.41
CA GLY A 73 -5.83 5.99 2.45
C GLY A 73 -6.50 7.25 1.89
N MET A 74 -5.85 7.93 0.94
CA MET A 74 -6.42 9.09 0.25
C MET A 74 -7.74 8.74 -0.45
N ALA A 75 -7.78 7.57 -1.10
CA ALA A 75 -8.97 7.12 -1.80
C ALA A 75 -10.14 6.87 -0.84
N ILE A 76 -9.89 6.36 0.37
CA ILE A 76 -10.93 6.18 1.39
C ILE A 76 -11.53 7.53 1.77
N TRP A 77 -10.69 8.52 2.03
CA TRP A 77 -11.14 9.86 2.39
C TRP A 77 -12.04 10.46 1.31
N PHE A 78 -11.61 10.44 0.05
CA PHE A 78 -12.42 10.94 -1.05
C PHE A 78 -13.72 10.16 -1.25
N SER A 79 -13.72 8.83 -1.06
CA SER A 79 -14.95 8.05 -1.14
C SER A 79 -15.93 8.43 -0.01
N LEU A 80 -15.45 8.70 1.20
CA LEU A 80 -16.28 9.08 2.34
C LEU A 80 -16.93 10.46 2.20
N MET A 81 -16.43 11.33 1.30
CA MET A 81 -17.05 12.62 1.01
C MET A 81 -18.34 12.50 0.18
N HIS A 82 -18.53 11.38 -0.53
CA HIS A 82 -19.64 11.19 -1.45
C HIS A 82 -20.48 9.94 -1.14
N MET A 83 -20.03 9.08 -0.22
CA MET A 83 -20.63 7.78 0.07
C MET A 83 -20.64 7.51 1.57
N SER A 84 -21.59 6.71 2.03
CA SER A 84 -21.62 6.26 3.42
C SER A 84 -20.47 5.30 3.73
N THR A 85 -20.06 5.22 5.00
CA THR A 85 -18.99 4.32 5.46
C THR A 85 -19.20 2.87 5.02
N ARG A 86 -20.45 2.39 5.08
CA ARG A 86 -20.81 1.02 4.71
C ARG A 86 -20.65 0.79 3.20
N GLU A 87 -21.05 1.75 2.38
CA GLU A 87 -20.90 1.67 0.93
C GLU A 87 -19.42 1.68 0.52
N VAL A 88 -18.60 2.54 1.13
CA VAL A 88 -17.15 2.58 0.87
C VAL A 88 -16.50 1.24 1.18
N LEU A 89 -16.78 0.67 2.36
CA LEU A 89 -16.24 -0.62 2.78
C LEU A 89 -16.72 -1.74 1.86
N THR A 90 -18.01 -1.79 1.52
CA THR A 90 -18.58 -2.85 0.69
C THR A 90 -18.03 -2.81 -0.74
N HIS A 91 -17.97 -1.62 -1.34
CA HIS A 91 -17.47 -1.44 -2.71
C HIS A 91 -16.01 -1.87 -2.82
N ARG A 92 -15.18 -1.50 -1.83
CA ARG A 92 -13.78 -1.87 -1.79
C ARG A 92 -13.56 -3.34 -1.47
N LEU A 93 -14.31 -3.89 -0.52
CA LEU A 93 -14.24 -5.30 -0.18
C LEU A 93 -14.56 -6.17 -1.40
N ARG A 94 -15.60 -5.84 -2.18
CA ARG A 94 -15.93 -6.57 -3.41
C ARG A 94 -14.80 -6.53 -4.44
N ARG A 95 -14.15 -5.37 -4.59
CA ARG A 95 -13.02 -5.21 -5.54
C ARG A 95 -11.76 -5.95 -5.09
N ILE A 96 -11.52 -6.05 -3.78
CA ILE A 96 -10.27 -6.58 -3.22
C ILE A 96 -10.38 -8.08 -2.89
N ALA A 97 -11.53 -8.54 -2.39
CA ALA A 97 -11.72 -9.91 -1.96
C ALA A 97 -11.57 -10.91 -3.11
N GLY A 98 -12.07 -10.59 -4.31
CA GLY A 98 -11.94 -11.45 -5.48
C GLY A 98 -10.47 -11.76 -5.82
N PRO A 99 -9.62 -10.72 -6.07
CA PRO A 99 -8.19 -10.91 -6.28
C PRO A 99 -7.47 -11.62 -5.11
N LEU A 100 -7.88 -11.36 -3.86
CA LEU A 100 -7.25 -11.99 -2.69
C LEU A 100 -7.56 -13.50 -2.61
N ILE A 101 -8.81 -13.89 -2.84
CA ILE A 101 -9.23 -15.31 -2.87
C ILE A 101 -8.54 -16.03 -4.03
N LEU A 102 -8.52 -15.43 -5.21
CA LEU A 102 -7.79 -15.98 -6.36
C LEU A 102 -6.28 -16.11 -6.03
N GLY A 103 -5.72 -15.10 -5.37
CA GLY A 103 -4.33 -15.08 -4.92
C GLY A 103 -3.98 -16.24 -4.00
N TRP A 104 -4.78 -16.46 -2.95
CA TRP A 104 -4.54 -17.50 -1.94
C TRP A 104 -4.77 -18.91 -2.45
N PHE A 105 -5.87 -19.14 -3.15
CA PHE A 105 -6.29 -20.51 -3.46
C PHE A 105 -5.82 -20.99 -4.83
N VAL A 106 -5.48 -20.08 -5.74
CA VAL A 106 -5.10 -20.43 -7.12
C VAL A 106 -3.67 -20.01 -7.41
N MET A 107 -3.33 -18.73 -7.23
CA MET A 107 -2.03 -18.22 -7.65
C MET A 107 -0.88 -18.68 -6.75
N ALA A 108 -1.03 -18.61 -5.43
CA ALA A 108 0.02 -19.02 -4.50
C ALA A 108 0.36 -20.52 -4.62
N PRO A 109 -0.61 -21.45 -4.67
CA PRO A 109 -0.33 -22.88 -4.86
C PRO A 109 0.29 -23.16 -6.23
N LEU A 110 -0.16 -22.47 -7.28
CA LEU A 110 0.43 -22.58 -8.62
C LEU A 110 1.90 -22.11 -8.63
N CYS A 111 2.23 -21.02 -7.96
CA CYS A 111 3.62 -20.57 -7.80
C CYS A 111 4.46 -21.60 -7.04
N HIS A 112 3.96 -22.16 -5.93
CA HIS A 112 4.69 -23.20 -5.19
C HIS A 112 4.85 -24.49 -5.99
N TYR A 113 3.83 -24.89 -6.75
CA TYR A 113 3.88 -26.06 -7.60
C TYR A 113 4.92 -25.90 -8.72
N THR A 114 4.90 -24.76 -9.44
CA THR A 114 5.90 -24.48 -10.49
C THR A 114 7.31 -24.38 -9.92
N SER A 115 7.47 -23.80 -8.72
CA SER A 115 8.75 -23.78 -7.99
C SER A 115 9.25 -25.18 -7.64
N SER A 116 8.37 -26.04 -7.12
CA SER A 116 8.67 -27.42 -6.74
C SER A 116 9.15 -28.23 -7.95
N LEU A 117 8.47 -28.09 -9.09
CA LEU A 117 8.88 -28.71 -10.35
C LEU A 117 10.24 -28.19 -10.82
N PHE A 118 10.43 -26.86 -10.83
CA PHE A 118 11.67 -26.25 -11.32
C PHE A 118 12.89 -26.63 -10.47
N TYR A 119 12.74 -26.69 -9.14
CA TYR A 119 13.82 -27.02 -8.21
C TYR A 119 13.90 -28.50 -7.82
N SER A 120 13.07 -29.37 -8.42
CA SER A 120 13.00 -30.80 -8.07
C SER A 120 12.81 -31.06 -6.57
N LYS A 121 12.00 -30.22 -5.91
CA LYS A 121 11.66 -30.34 -4.48
C LYS A 121 10.30 -30.99 -4.31
N PRO A 122 10.04 -31.75 -3.23
CA PRO A 122 8.70 -32.27 -2.96
C PRO A 122 7.71 -31.12 -2.83
N TYR A 123 6.56 -31.23 -3.52
CA TYR A 123 5.49 -30.25 -3.39
C TYR A 123 4.80 -30.41 -2.05
N GLN A 124 4.75 -29.32 -1.29
CA GLN A 124 3.96 -29.22 -0.07
C GLN A 124 3.01 -28.03 -0.24
N TYR A 125 1.72 -28.31 -0.11
CA TYR A 125 0.71 -27.26 -0.16
C TYR A 125 0.73 -26.49 1.17
N GLU A 126 1.10 -25.22 1.08
CA GLU A 126 0.98 -24.27 2.17
C GLU A 126 0.08 -23.11 1.72
N PRO A 127 -1.10 -22.93 2.34
CA PRO A 127 -1.89 -21.73 2.12
C PRO A 127 -1.05 -20.51 2.53
N THR A 128 -0.68 -19.71 1.55
CA THR A 128 0.07 -18.49 1.80
C THR A 128 -0.45 -17.35 0.95
N GLU A 129 -0.22 -16.15 1.46
CA GLU A 129 -0.55 -14.92 0.80
C GLU A 129 0.42 -14.52 -0.29
N LEU A 130 1.62 -15.11 -0.32
CA LEU A 130 2.64 -14.86 -1.33
C LEU A 130 2.75 -13.36 -1.63
N TYR A 131 2.59 -12.92 -2.88
CA TYR A 131 2.65 -11.51 -3.28
C TYR A 131 1.42 -10.66 -2.93
N PHE A 132 0.35 -11.25 -2.39
CA PHE A 132 -0.90 -10.58 -2.02
C PHE A 132 -0.95 -10.08 -0.57
N TRP A 133 0.14 -10.25 0.19
CA TRP A 133 0.25 -9.80 1.59
C TRP A 133 -0.17 -8.33 1.78
N PHE A 134 0.23 -7.44 0.86
CA PHE A 134 -0.07 -6.01 0.97
C PHE A 134 -1.56 -5.72 0.82
N LEU A 135 -2.27 -6.55 0.06
CA LEU A 135 -3.69 -6.41 -0.20
C LEU A 135 -4.51 -6.79 1.04
N LYS A 136 -4.10 -7.83 1.76
CA LYS A 136 -4.61 -8.15 3.11
C LYS A 136 -4.39 -6.97 4.05
N ASN A 137 -3.19 -6.39 4.07
CA ASN A 137 -2.88 -5.25 4.94
C ASN A 137 -3.80 -4.05 4.63
N ILE A 138 -4.00 -3.72 3.35
CA ILE A 138 -4.97 -2.69 2.93
C ILE A 138 -6.37 -2.98 3.46
N LEU A 139 -6.85 -4.23 3.39
CA LEU A 139 -8.17 -4.59 3.93
C LEU A 139 -8.26 -4.33 5.43
N VAL A 140 -7.24 -4.72 6.20
CA VAL A 140 -7.21 -4.53 7.65
C VAL A 140 -7.17 -3.05 7.99
N TYR A 141 -6.27 -2.28 7.37
CA TYR A 141 -6.18 -0.83 7.61
C TYR A 141 -7.46 -0.12 7.23
N MET A 142 -8.08 -0.52 6.11
CA MET A 142 -9.36 0.01 5.69
C MET A 142 -10.45 -0.29 6.73
N ALA A 143 -10.59 -1.53 7.20
CA ALA A 143 -11.60 -1.89 8.18
C ALA A 143 -11.43 -1.09 9.49
N LEU A 144 -10.19 -0.86 9.91
CA LEU A 144 -9.86 -0.14 11.14
C LEU A 144 -10.03 1.38 11.00
N LEU A 145 -9.50 1.98 9.93
CA LEU A 145 -9.39 3.43 9.78
C LEU A 145 -10.58 4.07 9.08
N THR A 146 -11.36 3.34 8.28
CA THR A 146 -12.53 3.92 7.59
C THR A 146 -13.61 4.43 8.54
N PRO A 147 -13.98 3.72 9.62
CA PRO A 147 -14.93 4.24 10.61
C PRO A 147 -14.42 5.50 11.32
N LEU A 148 -13.11 5.55 11.62
CA LEU A 148 -12.47 6.72 12.22
C LEU A 148 -12.46 7.91 11.25
N ALA A 149 -12.04 7.68 10.01
CA ALA A 149 -12.05 8.67 8.95
C ALA A 149 -13.46 9.19 8.68
N ALA A 150 -14.49 8.34 8.73
CA ALA A 150 -15.89 8.74 8.56
C ALA A 150 -16.36 9.68 9.68
N ARG A 151 -15.97 9.42 10.93
CA ARG A 151 -16.24 10.35 12.05
C ARG A 151 -15.57 11.71 11.83
N VAL A 152 -14.32 11.70 11.35
CA VAL A 152 -13.59 12.93 11.03
C VAL A 152 -14.15 13.64 9.80
N ALA A 153 -14.75 12.92 8.84
CA ALA A 153 -15.41 13.49 7.67
C ALA A 153 -16.79 14.10 8.01
N SER A 154 -17.51 13.57 9.01
CA SER A 154 -18.81 14.10 9.47
C SER A 154 -18.69 15.48 10.13
N ASP A 155 -19.82 16.17 10.36
CA ASP A 155 -19.85 17.49 11.02
C ASP A 155 -19.15 17.50 12.39
N ARG A 156 -19.24 16.40 13.14
CA ARG A 156 -18.57 16.23 14.44
C ARG A 156 -17.03 16.28 14.34
N GLY A 157 -16.48 16.03 13.16
CA GLY A 157 -15.04 16.04 12.90
C GLY A 157 -14.45 17.42 12.59
N GLN A 158 -15.24 18.50 12.60
CA GLN A 158 -14.79 19.83 12.19
C GLN A 158 -13.57 20.33 13.01
N SER A 159 -13.57 20.10 14.32
CA SER A 159 -12.43 20.47 15.19
C SER A 159 -11.15 19.71 14.80
N VAL A 160 -11.26 18.39 14.59
CA VAL A 160 -10.13 17.53 14.18
C VAL A 160 -9.58 17.97 12.82
N ARG A 161 -10.47 18.25 11.86
CA ARG A 161 -10.12 18.78 10.55
C ARG A 161 -9.36 20.10 10.67
N GLN A 162 -9.86 21.04 11.46
CA GLN A 162 -9.17 22.31 11.70
C GLN A 162 -7.79 22.12 12.34
N SER A 163 -7.66 21.22 13.32
CA SER A 163 -6.37 20.87 13.93
C SER A 163 -5.40 20.27 12.91
N ILE A 164 -5.87 19.39 12.02
CA ILE A 164 -5.06 18.84 10.92
C ILE A 164 -4.60 19.97 9.98
N LYS A 165 -5.49 20.88 9.60
CA LYS A 165 -5.15 22.02 8.74
C LYS A 165 -4.08 22.91 9.37
N THR A 166 -4.26 23.29 10.65
CA THR A 166 -3.28 24.10 11.39
C THR A 166 -1.95 23.35 11.59
N GLY A 167 -2.01 22.05 11.88
CA GLY A 167 -0.83 21.21 12.01
C GLY A 167 -0.04 21.11 10.71
N TRP A 168 -0.73 21.06 9.57
CA TRP A 168 -0.08 21.09 8.27
C TRP A 168 0.56 22.44 7.97
N SER A 169 -0.18 23.55 8.15
CA SER A 169 0.33 24.90 7.85
C SER A 169 1.53 25.29 8.70
N LYS A 170 1.63 24.75 9.92
CA LYS A 170 2.76 24.94 10.84
C LYS A 170 3.90 23.93 10.65
N GLY A 171 3.75 22.95 9.76
CA GLY A 171 4.75 21.92 9.51
C GLY A 171 4.82 20.79 10.54
N TYR A 172 3.90 20.73 11.51
CA TYR A 172 3.88 19.68 12.53
C TYR A 172 3.53 18.30 11.99
N ILE A 173 2.64 18.21 10.99
CA ILE A 173 2.29 16.91 10.38
C ILE A 173 3.47 16.28 9.62
N PRO A 174 4.15 16.98 8.69
CA PRO A 174 5.33 16.41 8.04
C PRO A 174 6.45 16.13 9.03
N LEU A 175 6.61 16.95 10.07
CA LEU A 175 7.58 16.68 11.15
C LEU A 175 7.23 15.40 11.92
N ALA A 176 5.97 15.23 12.31
CA ALA A 176 5.49 14.02 12.98
C ALA A 176 5.66 12.78 12.10
N ALA A 177 5.35 12.88 10.81
CA ALA A 177 5.60 11.82 9.85
C ALA A 177 7.09 11.45 9.82
N LEU A 178 7.97 12.44 9.66
CA LEU A 178 9.41 12.22 9.66
C LEU A 178 9.88 11.54 10.95
N LEU A 179 9.42 11.99 12.11
CA LEU A 179 9.78 11.40 13.41
C LEU A 179 9.29 9.96 13.54
N LEU A 180 8.04 9.68 13.14
CA LEU A 180 7.48 8.33 13.21
C LEU A 180 8.19 7.36 12.26
N PHE A 181 8.46 7.76 11.02
CA PHE A 181 9.22 6.93 10.07
C PHE A 181 10.68 6.75 10.50
N SER A 182 11.31 7.79 11.07
CA SER A 182 12.68 7.68 11.59
C SER A 182 12.75 6.76 12.80
N ALA A 183 11.82 6.89 13.74
CA ALA A 183 11.74 6.02 14.91
C ALA A 183 11.54 4.56 14.53
N GLU A 184 10.66 4.30 13.56
CA GLU A 184 10.45 2.98 12.99
C GLU A 184 11.75 2.42 12.39
N SER A 185 12.47 3.21 11.61
CA SER A 185 13.74 2.80 10.97
C SER A 185 14.86 2.47 11.95
N LEU A 186 14.81 3.00 13.18
CA LEU A 186 15.79 2.71 14.23
C LEU A 186 15.53 1.37 14.94
N LEU A 187 14.29 0.86 14.87
CA LEU A 187 13.89 -0.39 15.52
C LEU A 187 14.11 -1.62 14.63
N VAL A 188 14.44 -1.41 13.36
CA VAL A 188 14.52 -2.46 12.33
C VAL A 188 15.96 -2.57 11.83
N ASP A 189 16.47 -3.79 11.70
CA ASP A 189 17.79 -3.99 11.10
C ASP A 189 17.78 -3.49 9.66
N LYS A 190 18.79 -2.68 9.31
CA LYS A 190 18.97 -2.09 7.98
C LYS A 190 18.97 -3.13 6.86
N LYS A 191 19.40 -4.37 7.16
CA LYS A 191 19.43 -5.47 6.18
C LYS A 191 18.04 -5.98 5.82
N ASP A 192 17.12 -5.95 6.78
CA ASP A 192 15.75 -6.46 6.63
C ASP A 192 14.74 -5.36 6.30
N TYR A 193 15.14 -4.10 6.40
CA TYR A 193 14.29 -2.94 6.11
C TYR A 193 13.64 -2.97 4.69
N PRO A 194 14.32 -3.42 3.62
CA PRO A 194 13.66 -3.57 2.32
C PRO A 194 12.63 -4.73 2.27
N ALA A 195 12.63 -5.65 3.23
CA ALA A 195 11.78 -6.83 3.24
C ALA A 195 10.40 -6.54 3.86
N TYR A 196 9.49 -5.98 3.05
CA TYR A 196 8.12 -5.68 3.49
C TYR A 196 7.19 -6.90 3.62
N PHE A 197 7.62 -8.12 3.30
CA PHE A 197 6.70 -9.27 3.29
C PHE A 197 6.52 -9.92 4.68
N TYR A 198 7.34 -9.57 5.67
CA TYR A 198 7.32 -10.18 7.00
C TYR A 198 7.60 -9.17 8.11
N GLY A 199 7.10 -9.46 9.32
CA GLY A 199 7.45 -8.72 10.54
C GLY A 199 6.61 -7.47 10.82
N ILE A 200 6.78 -6.94 12.03
CA ILE A 200 6.03 -5.80 12.56
C ILE A 200 6.33 -4.52 11.74
N HIS A 201 7.55 -4.39 11.23
CA HIS A 201 7.99 -3.30 10.34
C HIS A 201 7.00 -3.06 9.18
N SER A 202 6.69 -4.12 8.43
CA SER A 202 5.78 -4.07 7.29
C SER A 202 4.39 -3.56 7.69
N TRP A 203 3.90 -4.04 8.83
CA TRP A 203 2.61 -3.64 9.36
C TRP A 203 2.62 -2.17 9.78
N LEU A 204 3.65 -1.73 10.51
CA LEU A 204 3.75 -0.36 10.99
C LEU A 204 3.91 0.64 9.85
N ILE A 205 4.84 0.44 8.92
CA ILE A 205 5.01 1.34 7.78
C ILE A 205 3.73 1.39 6.94
N GLY A 206 3.14 0.23 6.63
CA GLY A 206 1.91 0.20 5.85
C GLY A 206 0.78 0.96 6.54
N PHE A 207 0.63 0.79 7.85
CA PHE A 207 -0.35 1.49 8.66
C PHE A 207 -0.10 3.00 8.68
N LEU A 208 1.14 3.44 8.96
CA LEU A 208 1.52 4.86 8.98
C LEU A 208 1.27 5.51 7.62
N CYS A 209 1.72 4.89 6.53
CA CYS A 209 1.50 5.39 5.17
C CYS A 209 0.00 5.50 4.84
N PHE A 210 -0.79 4.50 5.19
CA PHE A 210 -2.24 4.54 4.98
C PHE A 210 -2.89 5.65 5.81
N PHE A 211 -2.54 5.75 7.09
CA PHE A 211 -3.04 6.78 8.01
C PHE A 211 -2.71 8.19 7.50
N PHE A 212 -1.44 8.47 7.21
CA PHE A 212 -1.05 9.77 6.65
C PHE A 212 -1.74 10.04 5.31
N GLY A 213 -1.95 9.01 4.48
CA GLY A 213 -2.79 9.13 3.27
C GLY A 213 -4.19 9.65 3.55
N THR A 214 -4.85 9.18 4.61
CA THR A 214 -6.19 9.69 5.01
C THR A 214 -6.14 11.14 5.52
N VAL A 215 -5.05 11.55 6.17
CA VAL A 215 -4.86 12.89 6.74
C VAL A 215 -4.48 13.93 5.69
N LEU A 216 -3.62 13.56 4.72
CA LEU A 216 -3.08 14.43 3.68
C LEU A 216 -4.15 15.08 2.79
N CYS A 217 -5.27 14.38 2.57
CA CYS A 217 -6.35 14.88 1.73
C CYS A 217 -7.03 16.16 2.27
N HIS A 218 -6.82 16.51 3.54
CA HIS A 218 -7.42 17.69 4.14
C HIS A 218 -6.79 19.00 3.65
N TRP A 219 -5.53 18.99 3.20
CA TRP A 219 -4.78 20.20 2.86
C TRP A 219 -5.23 20.88 1.55
N ARG A 220 -5.76 20.13 0.58
CA ARG A 220 -5.96 20.62 -0.80
C ARG A 220 -7.42 20.73 -1.26
N LEU A 221 -8.38 20.64 -0.34
CA LEU A 221 -9.82 20.79 -0.66
C LEU A 221 -10.28 22.27 -0.69
N GLN A 222 -9.37 23.24 -0.85
CA GLN A 222 -9.70 24.68 -0.94
C GLN A 222 -8.93 25.43 -2.05
N PHE A 223 -8.38 24.71 -3.03
CA PHE A 223 -7.84 25.30 -4.26
C PHE A 223 -8.40 24.57 -5.47
#